data_AF-A0A1F2TSI0-F1
#
_entry.id   AF-A0A1F2TSI0-F1
#
_cell.length_a   1.000
_cell.length_b   1.000
_cell.length_c   1.000
_cell.angle_alpha   90.00
_cell.angle_beta   90.00
_cell.angle_gamma   90.00
#
_symmetry.space_group_name_H-M   'P 1'
#
loop_
_entity.id
_entity.type
_entity.pdbx_description
1 polymer ?
#
loop_
_entity_poly.entity_id
_entity_poly.type
_entity_poly.pdbx_seq_one_letter_code
_entity_poly.pdbx_strand_id
1 'polypeptide(L)'
;MNRTLCTCLIVLAAAVLAGAQPRTAAELFRSGMEALAAEHYDEAEQDFRAAVKMDPLYDAAFYGLGQVYMATKRYERAVQAYLDSREAFKAATAAEAMQGAESDRRLKDQILALKDYVRNLERSVRSGNAASARAAIDRNNEQIRQLESRLGRKVGAPTPPIPAGLSMALGSAYFRVNRVADAELEYKAAIQVHPRFGEAHSNLAVVYLVTGRIEEADKEIEAAKKAGFHVNPQLEQDIRARRKAIKLDGGGLFG
;
A
#
# COMPACT_ATOMS: atom_id res chain seq x y z
N MET A 1 30.92 3.87 68.56
CA MET A 1 30.57 2.49 68.18
C MET A 1 29.49 2.53 67.11
N ASN A 2 29.84 1.96 65.96
CA ASN A 2 29.04 1.61 64.78
C ASN A 2 27.60 1.09 65.05
N ARG A 3 26.61 1.55 64.26
CA ARG A 3 25.69 0.76 63.38
C ARG A 3 24.41 1.54 63.05
N THR A 4 24.18 2.00 61.81
CA THR A 4 23.54 1.35 60.64
C THR A 4 22.00 1.18 60.74
N LEU A 5 21.31 1.57 59.64
CA LEU A 5 19.94 1.27 59.19
C LEU A 5 18.78 2.03 59.86
N CYS A 6 17.67 2.38 59.21
CA CYS A 6 17.19 2.47 57.82
C CYS A 6 15.69 2.85 57.95
N THR A 7 15.04 3.27 56.85
CA THR A 7 13.57 3.37 56.67
C THR A 7 12.90 4.60 57.31
N CYS A 8 12.08 5.42 56.64
CA CYS A 8 11.38 5.34 55.37
C CYS A 8 11.18 6.77 54.84
N LEU A 9 11.98 7.18 53.86
CA LEU A 9 11.61 8.26 52.95
C LEU A 9 10.62 7.66 51.95
N ILE A 10 9.33 7.68 52.31
CA ILE A 10 8.27 7.58 51.31
C ILE A 10 8.27 8.94 50.60
N VAL A 11 9.21 9.10 49.66
CA VAL A 11 9.01 10.03 48.55
C VAL A 11 7.91 9.38 47.75
N LEU A 12 6.69 9.81 48.04
CA LEU A 12 5.51 9.54 47.25
C LEU A 12 5.88 9.92 45.82
N ALA A 13 6.16 8.91 44.99
CA ALA A 13 6.22 9.04 43.56
C ALA A 13 4.80 9.36 43.08
N ALA A 14 4.35 10.59 43.34
CA ALA A 14 3.32 11.23 42.56
C ALA A 14 3.97 11.65 41.23
N ALA A 15 4.45 10.65 40.48
CA ALA A 15 4.43 10.75 39.04
C ALA A 15 2.96 11.00 38.72
N VAL A 16 2.67 12.26 38.44
CA VAL A 16 1.44 12.65 37.78
C VAL A 16 1.29 11.69 36.61
N LEU A 17 0.37 10.74 36.77
CA LEU A 17 -0.25 9.98 35.71
C LEU A 17 -0.88 11.02 34.79
N ALA A 18 -0.07 11.60 33.91
CA ALA A 18 -0.58 12.20 32.69
C ALA A 18 -1.19 11.02 31.93
N GLY A 19 -2.52 10.98 31.90
CA GLY A 19 -3.33 9.95 31.24
C GLY A 19 -3.17 9.95 29.73
N ALA A 20 -1.95 9.89 29.22
CA ALA A 20 -1.69 9.56 27.83
C ALA A 20 -1.98 8.07 27.68
N GLN A 21 -3.13 7.74 27.10
CA GLN A 21 -3.34 6.39 26.60
C GLN A 21 -2.17 6.02 25.67
N PRO A 22 -1.71 4.76 25.69
CA PRO A 22 -0.69 4.31 24.75
C PRO A 22 -1.16 4.62 23.33
N ARG A 23 -0.39 5.44 22.60
CA ARG A 23 -0.74 5.83 21.22
C ARG A 23 -0.82 4.57 20.36
N THR A 24 -1.79 4.55 19.44
CA THR A 24 -1.98 3.53 18.39
C THR A 24 -1.08 3.80 17.17
N ALA A 25 -0.97 2.83 16.25
CA ALA A 25 -0.03 2.92 15.13
C ALA A 25 -0.49 4.04 14.18
N ALA A 26 -1.80 4.18 14.01
CA ALA A 26 -2.43 5.26 13.28
C ALA A 26 -2.22 6.64 13.93
N GLU A 27 -2.20 6.73 15.27
CA GLU A 27 -1.90 8.00 15.97
C GLU A 27 -0.43 8.39 15.85
N LEU A 28 0.48 7.42 15.97
CA LEU A 28 1.91 7.63 15.74
C LEU A 28 2.16 8.05 14.28
N PHE A 29 1.54 7.38 13.32
CA PHE A 29 1.62 7.77 11.90
C PHE A 29 1.10 9.19 11.67
N ARG A 30 -0.05 9.57 12.26
CA ARG A 30 -0.60 10.92 12.11
C ARG A 30 0.36 11.98 12.68
N SER A 31 0.88 11.74 13.88
CA SER A 31 1.91 12.57 14.52
C SER A 31 3.16 12.69 13.63
N GLY A 32 3.62 11.58 13.05
CA GLY A 32 4.74 11.58 12.11
C GLY A 32 4.48 12.35 10.82
N MET A 33 3.25 12.29 10.28
CA MET A 33 2.85 13.08 9.10
C MET A 33 2.79 14.59 9.42
N GLU A 34 2.31 14.95 10.60
CA GLU A 34 2.30 16.34 11.09
C GLU A 34 3.73 16.88 11.24
N ALA A 35 4.62 16.09 11.87
CA ALA A 35 6.04 16.42 12.00
C ALA A 35 6.73 16.53 10.63
N LEU A 36 6.44 15.62 9.69
CA LEU A 36 6.98 15.67 8.33
C LEU A 36 6.54 16.94 7.59
N ALA A 37 5.27 17.33 7.71
CA ALA A 37 4.74 18.56 7.13
C ALA A 37 5.36 19.82 7.75
N ALA A 38 5.74 19.75 9.03
CA ALA A 38 6.51 20.78 9.73
C ALA A 38 8.02 20.70 9.46
N GLU A 39 8.49 19.79 8.61
CA GLU A 39 9.91 19.51 8.32
C GLU A 39 10.73 19.07 9.55
N HIS A 40 10.07 18.65 10.63
CA HIS A 40 10.70 18.07 11.81
C HIS A 40 11.04 16.59 11.57
N TYR A 41 12.04 16.35 10.70
CA TYR A 41 12.33 15.03 10.15
C TYR A 41 12.74 13.97 11.19
N ASP A 42 13.42 14.37 12.27
CA ASP A 42 13.83 13.43 13.32
C ASP A 42 12.63 12.94 14.14
N GLU A 43 11.71 13.85 14.48
CA GLU A 43 10.44 13.51 15.16
C GLU A 43 9.57 12.62 14.26
N ALA A 44 9.45 12.98 12.97
CA ALA A 44 8.72 12.19 11.99
C ALA A 44 9.29 10.77 11.85
N GLU A 45 10.62 10.63 11.74
CA GLU A 45 11.28 9.32 11.67
C GLU A 45 11.00 8.49 12.93
N GLN A 46 11.10 9.10 14.12
CA GLN A 46 10.83 8.43 15.38
C GLN A 46 9.39 7.91 15.45
N ASP A 47 8.42 8.75 15.09
CA ASP A 47 7.00 8.41 15.14
C ASP A 47 6.64 7.31 14.13
N PHE A 48 7.12 7.40 12.89
CA PHE A 48 6.90 6.33 11.91
C PHE A 48 7.58 5.03 12.31
N ARG A 49 8.79 5.07 12.88
CA ARG A 49 9.46 3.86 13.43
C ARG A 49 8.68 3.24 14.57
N ALA A 50 8.09 4.05 15.44
CA ALA A 50 7.23 3.56 16.50
C ALA A 50 5.95 2.93 15.93
N ALA A 51 5.36 3.52 14.88
CA ALA A 51 4.18 2.97 14.21
C ALA A 51 4.46 1.58 13.61
N VAL A 52 5.53 1.40 12.83
CA VAL A 52 5.87 0.10 12.22
C VAL A 52 6.28 -0.96 13.25
N LYS A 53 6.85 -0.56 14.40
CA LYS A 53 7.16 -1.49 15.48
C LYS A 53 5.89 -2.06 16.12
N MET A 54 4.83 -1.26 16.16
CA MET A 54 3.58 -1.65 16.79
C MET A 54 2.65 -2.39 15.83
N ASP A 55 2.63 -1.98 14.56
CA ASP A 55 1.96 -2.70 13.48
C ASP A 55 2.94 -2.89 12.30
N PRO A 56 3.58 -4.07 12.20
CA PRO A 56 4.51 -4.39 11.12
C PRO A 56 3.89 -4.43 9.72
N LEU A 57 2.56 -4.44 9.60
CA LEU A 57 1.86 -4.40 8.31
C LEU A 57 1.38 -2.99 7.95
N TYR A 58 1.70 -1.97 8.74
CA TYR A 58 1.31 -0.58 8.51
C TYR A 58 2.16 0.08 7.41
N ASP A 59 1.88 -0.30 6.16
CA ASP A 59 2.59 0.11 4.94
C ASP A 59 2.73 1.63 4.77
N ALA A 60 1.72 2.38 5.21
CA ALA A 60 1.73 3.84 5.19
C ALA A 60 2.87 4.46 6.03
N ALA A 61 3.22 3.87 7.19
CA ALA A 61 4.33 4.38 8.00
C ALA A 61 5.70 4.08 7.37
N PHE A 62 5.86 2.94 6.69
CA PHE A 62 7.04 2.69 5.87
C PHE A 62 7.16 3.68 4.71
N TYR A 63 6.04 4.01 4.05
CA TYR A 63 6.03 5.06 3.03
C TYR A 63 6.45 6.42 3.60
N GLY A 64 5.93 6.79 4.78
CA GLY A 64 6.33 8.01 5.50
C GLY A 64 7.82 8.04 5.84
N LEU A 65 8.41 6.92 6.27
CA LEU A 65 9.86 6.79 6.44
C LEU A 65 10.61 7.02 5.14
N GLY A 66 10.13 6.47 4.03
CA GLY A 66 10.68 6.71 2.70
C GLY A 66 10.68 8.19 2.34
N GLN A 67 9.59 8.92 2.63
CA GLN A 67 9.50 10.36 2.40
C GLN A 67 10.50 11.15 3.25
N VAL A 68 10.61 10.83 4.55
CA VAL A 68 11.60 11.44 5.45
C VAL A 68 13.02 11.21 4.94
N TYR A 69 13.34 9.98 4.51
CA TYR A 69 14.66 9.66 3.96
C TYR A 69 14.93 10.35 2.62
N MET A 70 13.93 10.53 1.76
CA MET A 70 14.06 11.32 0.54
C MET A 70 14.36 12.80 0.84
N ALA A 71 13.61 13.40 1.78
CA ALA A 71 13.79 14.80 2.19
C ALA A 71 15.16 15.05 2.81
N THR A 72 15.62 14.12 3.64
CA THR A 72 16.95 14.16 4.30
C THR A 72 18.09 13.60 3.43
N LYS A 73 17.83 13.31 2.15
CA LYS A 73 18.80 12.80 1.16
C LYS A 73 19.46 11.45 1.51
N ARG A 74 18.85 10.68 2.41
CA ARG A 74 19.28 9.32 2.79
C ARG A 74 18.67 8.31 1.81
N TYR A 75 19.05 8.40 0.54
CA TYR A 75 18.34 7.76 -0.57
C TYR A 75 18.34 6.22 -0.51
N GLU A 76 19.43 5.58 -0.06
CA GLU A 76 19.49 4.13 0.12
C GLU A 76 18.49 3.66 1.19
N ARG A 77 18.33 4.44 2.26
CA ARG A 77 17.32 4.18 3.30
C ARG A 77 15.91 4.42 2.76
N ALA A 78 15.73 5.40 1.87
CA ALA A 78 14.44 5.63 1.21
C ALA A 78 14.05 4.45 0.32
N VAL A 79 14.98 3.92 -0.48
CA VAL A 79 14.76 2.70 -1.27
C VAL A 79 14.28 1.56 -0.37
N GLN A 80 14.99 1.29 0.73
CA GLN A 80 14.62 0.21 1.64
C GLN A 80 13.23 0.45 2.26
N ALA A 81 12.95 1.66 2.74
CA ALA A 81 11.67 1.97 3.37
C ALA A 81 10.48 1.82 2.41
N TYR A 82 10.62 2.24 1.14
CA TYR A 82 9.57 2.01 0.16
C TYR A 82 9.44 0.54 -0.27
N LEU A 83 10.54 -0.24 -0.26
CA LEU A 83 10.46 -1.69 -0.46
C LEU A 83 9.71 -2.36 0.69
N ASP A 84 10.01 -1.98 1.93
CA ASP A 84 9.31 -2.47 3.12
C ASP A 84 7.82 -2.11 3.07
N SER A 85 7.49 -0.88 2.62
CA SER A 85 6.11 -0.45 2.38
C SER A 85 5.40 -1.35 1.37
N ARG A 86 6.06 -1.69 0.26
CA ARG A 86 5.49 -2.58 -0.76
C ARG A 86 5.24 -3.99 -0.22
N GLU A 87 6.17 -4.53 0.56
CA GLU A 87 6.01 -5.86 1.14
C GLU A 87 4.92 -5.88 2.24
N ALA A 88 4.86 -4.84 3.08
CA ALA A 88 3.78 -4.67 4.05
C ALA A 88 2.40 -4.59 3.36
N PHE A 89 2.28 -3.82 2.27
CA PHE A 89 1.05 -3.72 1.48
C PHE A 89 0.63 -5.09 0.90
N LYS A 90 1.57 -5.83 0.30
CA LYS A 90 1.29 -7.17 -0.23
C LYS A 90 0.86 -8.14 0.87
N ALA A 91 1.55 -8.11 2.01
CA ALA A 91 1.24 -8.97 3.13
C ALA A 91 -0.13 -8.65 3.74
N ALA A 92 -0.46 -7.36 3.93
CA ALA A 92 -1.75 -6.91 4.42
C ALA A 92 -2.89 -7.33 3.48
N THR A 93 -2.75 -7.07 2.18
CA THR A 93 -3.76 -7.43 1.17
C THR A 93 -3.93 -8.94 1.01
N ALA A 94 -2.85 -9.71 1.11
CA ALA A 94 -2.92 -11.17 1.14
C ALA A 94 -3.61 -11.69 2.40
N ALA A 95 -3.33 -11.11 3.57
CA ALA A 95 -3.97 -11.46 4.83
C ALA A 95 -5.48 -11.17 4.78
N GLU A 96 -5.88 -10.01 4.26
CA GLU A 96 -7.29 -9.66 4.04
C GLU A 96 -7.98 -10.64 3.09
N ALA A 97 -7.33 -10.99 1.98
CA ALA A 97 -7.87 -11.95 1.01
C ALA A 97 -8.04 -13.36 1.63
N MET A 98 -7.07 -13.81 2.42
CA MET A 98 -7.15 -15.10 3.13
C MET A 98 -8.28 -15.10 4.17
N GLN A 99 -8.45 -14.03 4.94
CA GLN A 99 -9.54 -13.90 5.90
C GLN A 99 -10.91 -13.91 5.22
N GLY A 100 -11.05 -13.20 4.09
CA GLY A 100 -12.24 -13.24 3.26
C GLY A 100 -12.55 -14.66 2.75
N ALA A 101 -11.54 -15.35 2.21
CA ALA A 101 -11.69 -16.71 1.71
C ALA A 101 -12.09 -17.72 2.80
N GLU A 102 -11.52 -17.60 4.01
CA GLU A 102 -11.88 -18.46 5.14
C GLU A 102 -13.29 -18.17 5.65
N SER A 103 -13.68 -16.89 5.73
CA SER A 103 -15.06 -16.49 6.04
C SER A 103 -16.05 -17.08 5.02
N ASP A 104 -15.73 -17.00 3.73
CA ASP A 104 -16.54 -17.56 2.66
C ASP A 104 -16.65 -19.08 2.74
N ARG A 105 -15.54 -19.78 3.03
CA ARG A 105 -15.51 -21.22 3.23
C ARG A 105 -16.43 -21.63 4.39
N ARG A 106 -16.33 -20.93 5.52
CA ARG A 106 -17.18 -21.18 6.69
C ARG A 106 -18.66 -20.97 6.39
N LEU A 107 -19.01 -19.93 5.62
CA LEU A 107 -20.39 -19.69 5.20
C LEU A 107 -20.91 -20.81 4.27
N LYS A 108 -20.08 -21.27 3.32
CA LYS A 108 -20.43 -22.39 2.41
C LYS A 108 -20.66 -23.68 3.18
N ASP A 109 -19.80 -24.01 4.14
CA ASP A 109 -19.93 -25.22 4.96
C ASP A 109 -21.21 -25.17 5.80
N GLN A 110 -21.57 -24.01 6.36
CA GLN A 110 -22.83 -23.79 7.07
C GLN A 110 -24.06 -23.98 6.17
N ILE A 111 -24.02 -23.41 4.96
CA ILE A 111 -25.11 -23.56 3.98
C ILE A 111 -25.29 -25.04 3.61
N LEU A 112 -24.20 -25.76 3.38
CA LEU A 112 -24.23 -27.18 3.03
C LEU A 112 -24.86 -28.02 4.15
N ALA A 113 -24.43 -27.81 5.40
CA ALA A 113 -24.98 -28.50 6.56
C ALA A 113 -26.49 -28.25 6.73
N LEU A 114 -26.94 -27.00 6.55
CA LEU A 114 -28.37 -26.65 6.62
C LEU A 114 -29.17 -27.30 5.49
N LYS A 115 -28.62 -27.33 4.27
CA LYS A 115 -29.27 -27.99 3.12
C LYS A 115 -29.42 -29.50 3.35
N ASP A 116 -28.40 -30.15 3.91
CA ASP A 116 -28.48 -31.57 4.24
C ASP A 116 -29.48 -31.85 5.37
N TYR A 117 -29.55 -30.96 6.36
CA TYR A 117 -30.54 -31.04 7.43
C TYR A 117 -31.98 -30.87 6.91
N VAL A 118 -32.22 -29.86 6.06
CA VAL A 118 -33.52 -29.65 5.39
C VAL A 118 -33.91 -30.89 4.59
N ARG A 119 -32.99 -31.48 3.81
CA ARG A 119 -33.25 -32.70 3.03
C ARG A 119 -33.70 -33.88 3.91
N ASN A 120 -33.14 -34.01 5.11
CA ASN A 120 -33.53 -35.04 6.07
C ASN A 120 -34.90 -34.77 6.70
N LEU A 121 -35.21 -33.53 7.07
CA LEU A 121 -36.53 -33.15 7.57
C LEU A 121 -37.61 -33.38 6.50
N GLU A 122 -37.34 -33.05 5.24
CA GLU A 122 -38.27 -33.30 4.14
C GLU A 122 -38.57 -34.79 3.95
N ARG A 123 -37.58 -35.67 4.15
CA ARG A 123 -37.80 -37.13 4.18
C ARG A 123 -38.73 -37.54 5.32
N SER A 124 -38.55 -36.98 6.52
CA SER A 124 -39.39 -37.26 7.69
C SER A 124 -40.82 -36.73 7.56
N VAL A 125 -41.01 -35.58 6.89
CA VAL A 125 -42.35 -35.05 6.59
C VAL A 125 -43.09 -36.00 5.66
N ARG A 126 -42.41 -36.54 4.64
CA ARG A 126 -42.97 -37.56 3.74
C ARG A 126 -43.38 -38.85 4.46
N SER A 127 -42.77 -39.17 5.60
CA SER A 127 -43.07 -40.38 6.39
C SER A 127 -44.10 -40.18 7.52
N GLY A 128 -44.76 -39.02 7.63
CA GLY A 128 -45.98 -38.85 8.45
C GLY A 128 -45.90 -37.92 9.67
N ASN A 129 -44.78 -37.23 9.94
CA ASN A 129 -44.70 -36.23 11.02
C ASN A 129 -44.48 -34.82 10.43
N ALA A 130 -45.57 -34.05 10.25
CA ALA A 130 -45.58 -33.00 9.23
C ALA A 130 -45.52 -31.55 9.77
N ALA A 131 -46.18 -31.21 10.87
CA ALA A 131 -46.37 -29.81 11.24
C ALA A 131 -45.11 -29.14 11.81
N SER A 132 -44.47 -29.74 12.81
CA SER A 132 -43.25 -29.21 13.45
C SER A 132 -42.04 -29.25 12.52
N ALA A 133 -41.96 -30.28 11.67
CA ALA A 133 -40.90 -30.42 10.66
C ALA A 133 -41.04 -29.40 9.52
N ARG A 134 -42.27 -29.05 9.08
CA ARG A 134 -42.48 -28.02 8.05
C ARG A 134 -42.02 -26.63 8.51
N ALA A 135 -42.42 -26.22 9.72
CA ALA A 135 -41.98 -24.95 10.31
C ALA A 135 -40.45 -24.89 10.54
N ALA A 136 -39.79 -26.03 10.77
CA ALA A 136 -38.34 -26.10 10.82
C ALA A 136 -37.70 -25.95 9.43
N ILE A 137 -38.25 -26.61 8.39
CA ILE A 137 -37.79 -26.48 7.00
C ILE A 137 -37.84 -25.01 6.55
N ASP A 138 -38.96 -24.32 6.76
CA ASP A 138 -39.13 -22.93 6.32
C ASP A 138 -38.13 -21.98 6.98
N ARG A 139 -37.88 -22.15 8.30
CA ARG A 139 -36.86 -21.39 9.05
C ARG A 139 -35.45 -21.64 8.52
N ASN A 140 -35.08 -22.89 8.27
CA ASN A 140 -33.75 -23.24 7.75
C ASN A 140 -33.56 -22.72 6.31
N ASN A 141 -34.60 -22.77 5.48
CA ASN A 141 -34.56 -22.21 4.12
C ASN A 141 -34.38 -20.69 4.12
N GLU A 142 -35.02 -19.97 5.05
CA GLU A 142 -34.79 -18.54 5.21
C GLU A 142 -33.35 -18.25 5.67
N GLN A 143 -32.82 -19.01 6.64
CA GLN A 143 -31.44 -18.87 7.06
C GLN A 143 -30.44 -19.14 5.92
N ILE A 144 -30.70 -20.16 5.09
CA ILE A 144 -29.91 -20.45 3.89
C ILE A 144 -29.90 -19.23 2.95
N ARG A 145 -31.06 -18.63 2.65
CA ARG A 145 -31.15 -17.42 1.81
C ARG A 145 -30.34 -16.25 2.37
N GLN A 146 -30.38 -16.04 3.68
CA GLN A 146 -29.60 -14.98 4.33
C GLN A 146 -28.09 -15.23 4.23
N LEU A 147 -27.64 -16.47 4.41
CA LEU A 147 -26.23 -16.83 4.26
C LEU A 147 -25.76 -16.72 2.80
N GLU A 148 -26.59 -17.16 1.85
CA GLU A 148 -26.32 -17.03 0.41
C GLU A 148 -26.24 -15.55 -0.01
N SER A 149 -27.08 -14.68 0.55
CA SER A 149 -27.01 -13.22 0.32
C SER A 149 -25.70 -12.61 0.83
N ARG A 150 -25.19 -13.07 1.98
CA ARG A 150 -23.88 -12.63 2.52
C ARG A 150 -22.74 -13.05 1.60
N LEU A 151 -22.77 -14.29 1.10
CA LEU A 151 -21.77 -14.81 0.15
C LEU A 151 -21.80 -14.07 -1.19
N GLY A 152 -22.98 -13.64 -1.67
CA GLY A 152 -23.14 -12.91 -2.93
C GLY A 152 -22.55 -11.49 -2.94
N ARG A 153 -22.20 -10.91 -1.77
CA ARG A 153 -21.56 -9.60 -1.68
C ARG A 153 -20.02 -9.74 -1.80
N LYS A 154 -19.52 -9.55 -3.03
CA LYS A 154 -18.09 -9.44 -3.41
C LYS A 154 -17.24 -10.69 -3.17
N VAL A 155 -17.44 -11.70 -4.02
CA VAL A 155 -16.55 -12.87 -4.12
C VAL A 155 -15.34 -12.54 -5.01
N GLY A 156 -14.13 -12.71 -4.50
CA GLY A 156 -12.91 -12.83 -5.31
C GLY A 156 -12.39 -11.56 -5.98
N ALA A 157 -12.49 -10.40 -5.32
CA ALA A 157 -11.80 -9.22 -5.82
C ALA A 157 -10.30 -9.54 -5.98
N PRO A 158 -9.71 -9.34 -7.17
CA PRO A 158 -8.27 -9.52 -7.33
C PRO A 158 -7.53 -8.67 -6.30
N THR A 159 -6.44 -9.21 -5.73
CA THR A 159 -5.58 -8.44 -4.82
C THR A 159 -5.28 -7.10 -5.47
N PRO A 160 -5.51 -5.99 -4.75
CA PRO A 160 -5.33 -4.67 -5.34
C PRO A 160 -3.89 -4.54 -5.84
N PRO A 161 -3.68 -3.93 -7.02
CA PRO A 161 -2.33 -3.71 -7.53
C PRO A 161 -1.56 -2.81 -6.56
N ILE A 162 -0.22 -2.89 -6.60
CA ILE A 162 0.64 -1.96 -5.87
C ILE A 162 0.23 -0.52 -6.24
N PRO A 163 0.03 0.38 -5.25
CA PRO A 163 -0.35 1.75 -5.53
C PRO A 163 0.66 2.43 -6.47
N ALA A 164 0.18 3.08 -7.52
CA ALA A 164 1.04 3.73 -8.51
C ALA A 164 2.01 4.74 -7.87
N GLY A 165 1.56 5.47 -6.84
CA GLY A 165 2.38 6.42 -6.09
C GLY A 165 3.58 5.78 -5.38
N LEU A 166 3.43 4.54 -4.87
CA LEU A 166 4.52 3.81 -4.24
C LEU A 166 5.58 3.39 -5.26
N SER A 167 5.18 2.86 -6.42
CA SER A 167 6.12 2.57 -7.50
C SER A 167 6.78 3.85 -8.03
N MET A 168 6.06 4.96 -8.15
CA MET A 168 6.68 6.24 -8.52
C MET A 168 7.74 6.68 -7.50
N ALA A 169 7.45 6.57 -6.22
CA ALA A 169 8.38 6.92 -5.14
C ALA A 169 9.61 6.02 -5.12
N LEU A 170 9.45 4.71 -5.33
CA LEU A 170 10.55 3.76 -5.53
C LEU A 170 11.40 4.14 -6.74
N GLY A 171 10.78 4.47 -7.87
CA GLY A 171 11.47 4.91 -9.07
C GLY A 171 12.32 6.16 -8.83
N SER A 172 11.78 7.12 -8.07
CA SER A 172 12.50 8.33 -7.67
C SER A 172 13.68 8.03 -6.74
N ALA A 173 13.49 7.15 -5.76
CA ALA A 173 14.56 6.74 -4.85
C ALA A 173 15.67 5.98 -5.59
N TYR A 174 15.32 5.05 -6.50
CA TYR A 174 16.29 4.34 -7.34
C TYR A 174 17.08 5.28 -8.25
N PHE A 175 16.40 6.25 -8.88
CA PHE A 175 17.07 7.23 -9.71
C PHE A 175 18.11 8.04 -8.92
N ARG A 176 17.78 8.42 -7.67
CA ARG A 176 18.70 9.16 -6.79
C ARG A 176 19.95 8.38 -6.40
N VAL A 177 19.88 7.04 -6.31
CA VAL A 177 21.03 6.16 -6.06
C VAL A 177 21.68 5.63 -7.34
N ASN A 178 21.42 6.28 -8.48
CA ASN A 178 21.96 5.92 -9.81
C ASN A 178 21.59 4.50 -10.27
N ARG A 179 20.53 3.90 -9.71
CA ARG A 179 19.98 2.61 -10.15
C ARG A 179 18.93 2.86 -11.25
N VAL A 180 19.41 3.38 -12.38
CA VAL A 180 18.56 3.89 -13.47
C VAL A 180 17.65 2.81 -14.08
N ALA A 181 18.14 1.57 -14.21
CA ALA A 181 17.34 0.46 -14.74
C ALA A 181 16.17 0.10 -13.81
N ASP A 182 16.40 0.08 -12.50
CA ASP A 182 15.34 -0.17 -11.52
C ASP A 182 14.32 0.98 -11.49
N ALA A 183 14.80 2.22 -11.63
CA ALA A 183 13.93 3.39 -11.74
C ALA A 183 12.98 3.29 -12.95
N GLU A 184 13.50 2.87 -14.10
CA GLU A 184 12.69 2.65 -15.31
C GLU A 184 11.56 1.64 -15.07
N LEU A 185 11.87 0.50 -14.45
CA LEU A 185 10.90 -0.55 -14.18
C LEU A 185 9.78 -0.05 -13.26
N GLU A 186 10.13 0.70 -12.22
CA GLU A 186 9.15 1.21 -11.26
C GLU A 186 8.28 2.32 -11.84
N TYR A 187 8.83 3.23 -12.66
CA TYR A 187 7.99 4.21 -13.36
C TYR A 187 7.02 3.55 -14.36
N LYS A 188 7.48 2.52 -15.09
CA LYS A 188 6.59 1.72 -15.95
C LYS A 188 5.50 1.02 -15.15
N ALA A 189 5.82 0.46 -13.98
CA ALA A 189 4.83 -0.15 -13.09
C ALA A 189 3.78 0.88 -12.63
N ALA A 190 4.21 2.09 -12.26
CA ALA A 190 3.30 3.17 -11.89
C ALA A 190 2.35 3.56 -13.04
N ILE A 191 2.87 3.65 -14.27
CA ILE A 191 2.09 3.96 -15.48
C ILE A 191 1.13 2.81 -15.83
N GLN A 192 1.52 1.56 -15.63
CA GLN A 192 0.64 0.41 -15.88
C GLN A 192 -0.62 0.45 -14.99
N VAL A 193 -0.47 0.87 -13.73
CA VAL A 193 -1.59 1.00 -12.79
C VAL A 193 -2.38 2.29 -13.04
N HIS A 194 -1.70 3.39 -13.33
CA HIS A 194 -2.32 4.69 -13.61
C HIS A 194 -1.79 5.27 -14.94
N PRO A 195 -2.40 4.93 -16.09
CA PRO A 195 -1.91 5.36 -17.42
C PRO A 195 -1.91 6.87 -17.70
N ARG A 196 -2.53 7.67 -16.83
CA ARG A 196 -2.50 9.14 -16.91
C ARG A 196 -1.62 9.76 -15.81
N PHE A 197 -0.66 9.01 -15.27
CA PHE A 197 0.16 9.49 -14.15
C PHE A 197 1.27 10.37 -14.71
N GLY A 198 0.94 11.63 -14.99
CA GLY A 198 1.84 12.49 -15.78
C GLY A 198 3.19 12.75 -15.13
N GLU A 199 3.28 12.74 -13.80
CA GLU A 199 4.57 12.81 -13.08
C GLU A 199 5.46 11.59 -13.37
N ALA A 200 4.90 10.38 -13.35
CA ALA A 200 5.63 9.15 -13.68
C ALA A 200 6.10 9.14 -15.14
N HIS A 201 5.28 9.63 -16.08
CA HIS A 201 5.69 9.82 -17.47
C HIS A 201 6.85 10.83 -17.59
N SER A 202 6.76 11.98 -16.92
CA SER A 202 7.84 12.98 -16.92
C SER A 202 9.15 12.41 -16.35
N ASN A 203 9.07 11.64 -15.26
CA ASN A 203 10.26 11.02 -14.66
C ASN A 203 10.83 9.89 -15.53
N LEU A 204 9.99 9.12 -16.22
CA LEU A 204 10.43 8.12 -17.20
C LEU A 204 11.12 8.78 -18.41
N ALA A 205 10.64 9.96 -18.84
CA ALA A 205 11.31 10.73 -19.88
C ALA A 205 12.73 11.16 -19.49
N VAL A 206 12.94 11.54 -18.22
CA VAL A 206 14.29 11.82 -17.69
C VAL A 206 15.17 10.57 -17.76
N VAL A 207 14.66 9.41 -17.35
CA VAL A 207 15.37 8.13 -17.43
C VAL A 207 15.78 7.81 -18.88
N TYR A 208 14.87 8.00 -19.83
CA TYR A 208 15.16 7.81 -21.25
C TYR A 208 16.19 8.81 -21.80
N LEU A 209 16.10 10.08 -21.39
CA LEU A 209 17.07 11.11 -21.78
C LEU A 209 18.50 10.75 -21.31
N VAL A 210 18.67 10.35 -20.06
CA VAL A 210 20.01 10.02 -19.51
C VAL A 210 20.57 8.71 -20.08
N THR A 211 19.70 7.82 -20.54
CA THR A 211 20.09 6.57 -21.21
C THR A 211 20.21 6.71 -22.73
N GLY A 212 20.05 7.91 -23.28
CA GLY A 212 20.20 8.19 -24.71
C GLY A 212 19.04 7.73 -25.60
N ARG A 213 17.92 7.28 -25.01
CA ARG A 213 16.70 6.84 -25.68
C ARG A 213 15.78 8.02 -25.99
N ILE A 214 16.19 8.85 -26.93
CA ILE A 214 15.59 10.18 -27.14
C ILE A 214 14.17 10.09 -27.72
N GLU A 215 13.92 9.11 -28.59
CA GLU A 215 12.61 8.85 -29.17
C GLU A 215 11.59 8.43 -28.10
N GLU A 216 11.98 7.54 -27.18
CA GLU A 216 11.14 7.16 -26.05
C GLU A 216 10.93 8.32 -25.08
N ALA A 217 11.98 9.11 -24.79
CA ALA A 217 11.87 10.28 -23.91
C ALA A 217 10.77 11.26 -24.38
N ASP A 218 10.73 11.56 -25.67
CA ASP A 218 9.74 12.47 -26.25
C ASP A 218 8.31 11.90 -26.21
N LYS A 219 8.15 10.59 -26.44
CA LYS A 219 6.84 9.94 -26.31
C LYS A 219 6.29 10.09 -24.89
N GLU A 220 7.14 9.92 -23.88
CA GLU A 220 6.74 10.07 -22.48
C GLU A 220 6.42 11.52 -22.11
N ILE A 221 7.14 12.51 -22.67
CA ILE A 221 6.79 13.94 -22.50
C ILE A 221 5.40 14.23 -23.05
N GLU A 222 5.10 13.76 -24.26
CA GLU A 222 3.78 13.96 -24.86
C GLU A 222 2.67 13.26 -24.06
N ALA A 223 2.95 12.06 -23.52
CA ALA A 223 2.04 11.37 -22.61
C ALA A 223 1.80 12.16 -21.31
N ALA A 224 2.86 12.71 -20.70
CA ALA A 224 2.76 13.56 -19.50
C ALA A 224 1.88 14.79 -19.74
N LYS A 225 2.06 15.48 -20.87
CA LYS A 225 1.27 16.65 -21.25
C LYS A 225 -0.19 16.30 -21.53
N LYS A 226 -0.44 15.19 -22.23
CA LYS A 226 -1.80 14.66 -22.46
C LYS A 226 -2.49 14.28 -21.15
N ALA A 227 -1.73 13.84 -20.15
CA ALA A 227 -2.25 13.60 -18.81
C ALA A 227 -2.61 14.89 -18.04
N GLY A 228 -2.17 16.07 -18.52
CA GLY A 228 -2.37 17.37 -17.88
C GLY A 228 -1.22 17.77 -16.95
N PHE A 229 -0.10 17.06 -16.99
CA PHE A 229 1.07 17.36 -16.17
C PHE A 229 1.92 18.46 -16.81
N HIS A 230 2.34 19.42 -16.00
CA HIS A 230 3.23 20.48 -16.42
C HIS A 230 4.67 19.95 -16.46
N VAL A 231 5.16 19.65 -17.66
CA VAL A 231 6.54 19.22 -17.89
C VAL A 231 7.49 20.39 -17.71
N ASN A 232 8.63 20.14 -17.05
CA ASN A 232 9.71 21.12 -16.93
C ASN A 232 10.19 21.56 -18.34
N PRO A 233 10.12 22.86 -18.69
CA PRO A 233 10.53 23.35 -20.01
C PRO A 233 11.98 23.02 -20.40
N GLN A 234 12.88 22.94 -19.41
CA GLN A 234 14.28 22.58 -19.65
C GLN A 234 14.41 21.14 -20.13
N LEU A 235 13.66 20.21 -19.53
CA LEU A 235 13.66 18.80 -19.93
C LEU A 235 13.23 18.66 -21.40
N GLU A 236 12.18 19.37 -21.80
CA GLU A 236 11.75 19.37 -23.20
C GLU A 236 12.83 19.97 -24.13
N GLN A 237 13.49 21.05 -23.71
CA GLN A 237 14.56 21.67 -24.48
C GLN A 237 15.73 20.70 -24.68
N ASP A 238 16.12 19.98 -23.64
CA ASP A 238 17.23 19.02 -23.68
C ASP A 238 16.91 17.85 -24.63
N ILE A 239 15.70 17.30 -24.56
CA ILE A 239 15.23 16.24 -25.47
C ILE A 239 15.24 16.75 -26.92
N ARG A 240 14.69 17.95 -27.17
CA ARG A 240 14.68 18.56 -28.51
C ARG A 240 16.09 18.79 -29.05
N ALA A 241 17.01 19.29 -28.22
CA ALA A 241 18.39 19.54 -28.60
C ALA A 241 19.10 18.24 -29.00
N ARG A 242 18.98 17.17 -28.18
CA ARG A 242 19.60 15.87 -28.48
C ARG A 242 19.01 15.23 -29.73
N ARG A 243 17.69 15.30 -29.92
CA ARG A 243 17.04 14.82 -31.14
C ARG A 243 17.58 15.51 -32.39
N LYS A 244 17.77 16.84 -32.34
CA LYS A 244 18.31 17.60 -33.46
C LYS A 244 19.75 17.17 -33.78
N ALA A 245 20.59 16.95 -32.77
CA ALA A 245 21.95 16.46 -32.95
C ALA A 245 21.97 15.10 -33.67
N ILE A 246 21.17 14.13 -33.22
CA ILE A 246 21.07 12.79 -33.84
C ILE A 246 20.68 12.87 -35.32
N LYS A 247 19.75 13.76 -35.69
CA LYS A 247 19.34 13.96 -37.08
C LYS A 247 20.45 14.55 -37.96
N LEU A 248 21.26 15.44 -37.41
CA LEU A 248 22.39 16.05 -38.13
C LEU A 248 23.52 15.02 -38.34
N ASP A 249 23.81 14.21 -37.33
CA ASP A 249 24.86 13.18 -37.39
C ASP A 249 24.46 12.02 -38.32
N GLY A 250 23.18 11.62 -38.32
CA GLY A 250 22.67 10.58 -39.22
C GLY A 250 22.47 11.01 -40.68
N GLY A 251 22.41 12.31 -40.95
CA GLY A 251 22.22 12.88 -42.29
C GLY A 251 23.53 13.18 -43.05
N GLY A 252 24.69 13.10 -42.38
CA GLY A 252 26.00 13.49 -42.94
C GLY A 252 26.78 12.38 -43.65
N LEU A 253 26.25 11.17 -43.78
CA LEU A 253 26.97 10.02 -44.37
C LEU A 253 26.58 9.68 -45.82
N PHE A 254 25.73 10.50 -46.47
CA PHE A 254 25.34 10.30 -47.88
C PHE A 254 25.23 11.64 -48.64
N GLY A 255 26.28 12.47 -48.60
CA GLY A 255 26.41 13.69 -49.38
C GLY A 255 27.65 13.67 -50.25
#